data_AF-A0A1Y2CRL7-F1
#
_entry.id   AF-A0A1Y2CRL7-F1
#
_cell.length_a   1.000
_cell.length_b   1.000
_cell.length_c   1.000
_cell.angle_alpha   90.00
_cell.angle_beta   90.00
_cell.angle_gamma   90.00
#
_symmetry.space_group_name_H-M   'P 1'
#
loop_
_entity.id
_entity.type
_entity.pdbx_description
1 polymer ?
#
loop_
_entity_poly.entity_id
_entity_poly.type
_entity_poly.pdbx_seq_one_letter_code
_entity_poly.pdbx_strand_id
1 'polypeptide(L)'
;MGTKYNVTDEYDLNEIKLKNILKSIEYYPGDKPELFTVQRTNGPVLDGYEFLRIKNSLSTEDQLKQKIRQNEKEYLHKRSQERIKNWHNTITGQRRMKDEIRKKKLEEQEEQKRKENEIYIENEKRKREETLEKMKQIRIQELDSVKAFNIKLRHFEALKERKLQIENKKLRQRIQEEYDKQIDIHFNEIKKAEAEEDRLKLNEKLKAAKIVDDYNQALREKRKIENALIKQESLKEHERAVQKDLEDKEEEKVEKAKEKEKLKELFKNIKEKEIDNKIKKEKEILIDEQIKKEVEVFLEKKEKQNELRQQREVELRNKNNVNKEKIFELIENDNEKKKKKIEDFQAKWLNVVDNQAKIEEERAKKDAQFKKELYQAYLDKREEKKNKKELKKKQSLELSKLLKEYDECTRKMDQYVQDKKKLEIEKLGELNKILKEEQSERRKKDKEERNSWRQLIKEKQDLDRKYYEDYIKSVANESWTKDNEPLQRYIKGQLNPDVINNSNGSGNRRFMYGNLHLVNTWERLGITEGYKHNDLKLSSEVVGDHDEYLKDVEQKKYVPINYESKDFH
;
A
#
# COMPACT_ATOMS: atom_id res chain seq x y z
N MET A 1 -6.55 23.95 -19.58
CA MET A 1 -7.37 25.18 -19.55
C MET A 1 -6.47 26.34 -19.18
N GLY A 2 -5.92 27.03 -20.19
CA GLY A 2 -5.10 28.23 -19.99
C GLY A 2 -5.57 29.27 -20.98
N THR A 3 -6.37 30.23 -20.50
CA THR A 3 -6.89 31.35 -21.28
C THR A 3 -5.80 32.40 -21.44
N LYS A 4 -5.28 32.56 -22.67
CA LYS A 4 -4.50 33.73 -23.07
C LYS A 4 -5.47 34.86 -23.38
N TYR A 5 -5.38 35.93 -22.60
CA TYR A 5 -6.02 37.21 -22.90
C TYR A 5 -5.30 37.86 -24.09
N ASN A 6 -6.03 38.11 -25.17
CA ASN A 6 -5.66 39.11 -26.18
C ASN A 6 -6.47 40.37 -25.86
N VAL A 7 -5.81 41.38 -25.32
CA VAL A 7 -6.31 42.75 -25.27
C VAL A 7 -5.39 43.55 -26.19
N THR A 8 -5.87 43.85 -27.39
CA THR A 8 -5.31 44.90 -28.23
C THR A 8 -6.16 46.13 -27.98
N ASP A 9 -5.62 47.06 -27.19
CA ASP A 9 -6.27 48.34 -26.91
C ASP A 9 -6.33 49.19 -28.20
N GLU A 10 -7.47 49.82 -28.45
CA GLU A 10 -7.77 50.68 -29.60
C GLU A 10 -6.83 51.90 -29.75
N TYR A 11 -5.92 52.13 -28.80
CA TYR A 11 -5.01 53.27 -28.80
C TYR A 11 -3.81 53.12 -29.77
N ASP A 12 -3.42 51.89 -30.16
CA ASP A 12 -2.28 51.67 -31.07
C ASP A 12 -2.58 51.98 -32.54
N LEU A 13 -3.85 51.93 -32.95
CA LEU A 13 -4.25 52.19 -34.34
C LEU A 13 -4.15 53.67 -34.73
N ASN A 14 -4.19 54.59 -33.75
CA ASN A 14 -4.08 56.02 -34.00
C ASN A 14 -2.63 56.49 -34.19
N GLU A 15 -1.65 55.88 -33.51
CA GLU A 15 -0.23 56.20 -33.74
C GLU A 15 0.27 55.76 -35.12
N ILE A 16 -0.21 54.61 -35.61
CA ILE A 16 0.16 54.08 -36.92
C ILE A 16 -0.40 54.97 -38.06
N LYS A 17 -1.61 55.51 -37.90
CA LYS A 17 -2.18 56.49 -38.84
C LYS A 17 -1.42 57.81 -38.85
N LEU A 18 -1.02 58.33 -37.68
CA LEU A 18 -0.22 59.54 -37.57
C LEU A 18 1.17 59.40 -38.21
N LYS A 19 1.86 58.27 -38.00
CA LYS A 19 3.17 58.02 -38.62
C LYS A 19 3.09 57.89 -40.14
N ASN A 20 2.01 57.33 -40.68
CA ASN A 20 1.82 57.20 -42.12
C ASN A 20 1.47 58.52 -42.80
N ILE A 21 0.71 59.40 -42.13
CA ILE A 21 0.42 60.76 -42.64
C ILE A 21 1.71 61.59 -42.66
N LEU A 22 2.53 61.55 -41.60
CA LEU A 22 3.79 62.29 -41.53
C LEU A 22 4.82 61.84 -42.59
N LYS A 23 4.80 60.56 -42.98
CA LYS A 23 5.67 60.04 -44.05
C LYS A 23 5.30 60.53 -45.45
N SER A 24 4.03 60.86 -45.69
CA SER A 24 3.56 61.38 -46.98
C SER A 24 3.94 62.85 -47.25
N ILE A 25 4.38 63.59 -46.22
CA ILE A 25 4.70 65.03 -46.30
C ILE A 25 6.23 65.27 -46.36
N GLU A 26 7.06 64.22 -46.44
CA GLU A 26 8.54 64.31 -46.38
C GLU A 26 9.05 65.13 -45.18
N TYR A 27 8.30 65.14 -44.07
CA TYR A 27 8.67 65.90 -42.88
C TYR A 27 9.55 65.04 -41.96
N TYR A 28 10.87 65.28 -41.99
CA TYR A 28 11.79 64.75 -40.97
C TYR A 28 11.75 65.65 -39.73
N PRO A 29 11.52 65.11 -38.52
CA PRO A 29 11.61 65.90 -37.29
C PRO A 29 13.09 66.26 -37.07
N GLY A 30 13.47 67.45 -37.53
CA GLY A 30 14.86 67.95 -37.44
C GLY A 30 15.19 69.07 -38.42
N ASP A 31 14.53 69.15 -39.58
CA ASP A 31 14.83 70.17 -40.58
C ASP A 31 13.91 71.39 -40.42
N LYS A 32 14.49 72.52 -39.98
CA LYS A 32 13.83 73.83 -40.01
C LYS A 32 13.77 74.31 -41.46
N PRO A 33 12.60 74.67 -42.01
CA PRO A 33 12.56 75.26 -43.35
C PRO A 33 13.21 76.65 -43.30
N GLU A 34 14.31 76.82 -44.02
CA GLU A 34 14.91 78.13 -44.25
C GLU A 34 13.92 78.99 -45.04
N LEU A 35 13.46 80.09 -44.41
CA LEU A 35 12.60 81.07 -45.05
C LEU A 35 13.39 81.78 -46.14
N PHE A 36 13.09 81.46 -47.40
CA PHE A 36 13.59 82.20 -48.56
C PHE A 36 13.19 83.67 -48.46
N THR A 37 14.13 84.53 -48.07
CA THR A 37 14.01 85.98 -48.21
C THR A 37 14.21 86.34 -49.67
N VAL A 38 13.12 86.41 -50.44
CA VAL A 38 13.17 86.95 -51.81
C VAL A 38 13.37 88.45 -51.73
N GLN A 39 14.61 88.88 -52.00
CA GLN A 39 14.95 90.27 -52.27
C GLN A 39 14.17 90.73 -53.51
N ARG A 40 13.28 91.72 -53.35
CA ARG A 40 12.61 92.36 -54.49
C ARG A 40 13.64 93.25 -55.19
N THR A 41 14.14 92.80 -56.34
CA THR A 41 14.89 93.64 -57.27
C THR A 41 13.93 94.62 -57.93
N ASN A 42 14.33 95.90 -57.96
CA ASN A 42 13.59 97.02 -58.54
C ASN A 42 13.61 96.99 -60.09
N GLY A 43 13.10 95.92 -60.68
CA GLY A 43 12.63 95.90 -62.07
C GLY A 43 11.11 96.00 -62.09
N PRO A 44 10.48 96.42 -63.20
CA PRO A 44 9.03 96.30 -63.34
C PRO A 44 8.67 94.82 -63.15
N VAL A 45 8.13 94.50 -61.97
CA VAL A 45 7.63 93.17 -61.65
C VAL A 45 6.44 92.97 -62.57
N LEU A 46 6.68 92.24 -63.65
CA LEU A 46 5.62 91.69 -64.48
C LEU A 46 4.75 90.86 -63.55
N ASP A 47 3.53 91.32 -63.31
CA ASP A 47 2.53 90.58 -62.55
C ASP A 47 2.40 89.16 -63.14
N GLY A 48 2.10 88.16 -62.32
CA GLY A 48 1.91 86.78 -62.80
C GLY A 48 0.90 86.71 -63.95
N TYR A 49 -0.05 87.65 -63.96
CA TYR A 49 -0.97 87.90 -65.06
C TYR A 49 -0.32 88.42 -66.34
N GLU A 50 0.59 89.39 -66.26
CA GLU A 50 1.38 89.89 -67.39
C GLU A 50 2.34 88.80 -67.91
N PHE A 51 2.93 87.98 -67.04
CA PHE A 51 3.78 86.86 -67.46
C PHE A 51 2.96 85.77 -68.16
N LEU A 52 1.78 85.45 -67.63
CA LEU A 52 0.82 84.56 -68.29
C LEU A 52 0.35 85.13 -69.62
N ARG A 53 0.10 86.44 -69.71
CA ARG A 53 -0.25 87.11 -70.96
C ARG A 53 0.89 87.02 -71.97
N ILE A 54 2.13 87.33 -71.59
CA ILE A 54 3.31 87.21 -72.46
C ILE A 54 3.52 85.75 -72.90
N LYS A 55 3.41 84.80 -71.96
CA LYS A 55 3.50 83.36 -72.22
C LYS A 55 2.38 82.86 -73.12
N ASN A 56 1.17 83.40 -73.01
CA ASN A 56 0.02 83.07 -73.84
C ASN A 56 0.06 83.78 -75.21
N SER A 57 0.79 84.89 -75.32
CA SER A 57 1.06 85.59 -76.59
C SER A 57 2.26 85.02 -77.34
N LEU A 58 3.07 84.16 -76.71
CA LEU A 58 4.03 83.31 -77.43
C LEU A 58 3.24 82.36 -78.34
N SER A 59 3.64 82.33 -79.61
CA SER A 59 3.01 81.52 -80.65
C SER A 59 2.72 80.11 -80.13
N THR A 60 1.49 79.64 -80.36
CA THR A 60 0.99 78.31 -79.95
C THR A 60 1.93 77.17 -80.38
N GLU A 61 2.69 77.39 -81.45
CA GLU A 61 3.66 76.46 -82.00
C GLU A 61 4.88 76.21 -81.08
N ASP A 62 5.37 77.24 -80.38
CA ASP A 62 6.50 77.12 -79.46
C ASP A 62 6.09 76.45 -78.14
N GLN A 63 4.86 76.70 -77.67
CA GLN A 63 4.28 75.99 -76.52
C GLN A 63 4.12 74.49 -76.80
N LEU A 64 3.72 74.13 -78.03
CA LEU A 64 3.60 72.74 -78.46
C LEU A 64 4.96 72.03 -78.47
N LYS A 65 5.99 72.66 -79.05
CA LYS A 65 7.37 72.12 -79.07
C LYS A 65 7.93 71.92 -77.66
N GLN A 66 7.65 72.84 -76.73
CA GLN A 66 8.08 72.70 -75.33
C GLN A 66 7.40 71.52 -74.64
N LYS A 67 6.08 71.33 -74.85
CA LYS A 67 5.34 70.16 -74.34
C LYS A 67 5.87 68.85 -74.90
N ILE A 68 6.15 68.79 -76.21
CA ILE A 68 6.73 67.60 -76.85
C ILE A 68 8.07 67.23 -76.22
N ARG A 69 8.97 68.21 -76.04
CA ARG A 69 10.28 67.99 -75.40
C ARG A 69 10.15 67.57 -73.93
N GLN A 70 9.19 68.12 -73.19
CA GLN A 70 8.92 67.72 -71.81
C GLN A 70 8.41 66.28 -71.74
N ASN A 71 7.45 65.92 -72.59
CA ASN A 71 6.90 64.57 -72.67
C ASN A 71 7.98 63.54 -73.08
N GLU A 72 8.83 63.87 -74.04
CA GLU A 72 9.94 63.01 -74.46
C GLU A 72 10.98 62.84 -73.35
N LYS A 73 11.31 63.93 -72.63
CA LYS A 73 12.21 63.88 -71.47
C LYS A 73 11.62 63.02 -70.35
N GLU A 74 10.33 63.16 -70.04
CA GLU A 74 9.63 62.34 -69.04
C GLU A 74 9.58 60.87 -69.46
N TYR A 75 9.31 60.59 -70.73
CA TYR A 75 9.30 59.24 -71.28
C TYR A 75 10.68 58.58 -71.16
N LEU A 76 11.74 59.27 -71.58
CA LEU A 76 13.11 58.77 -71.46
C LEU A 76 13.54 58.61 -69.99
N HIS A 77 13.11 59.51 -69.12
CA HIS A 77 13.34 59.41 -67.67
C HIS A 77 12.66 58.16 -67.08
N LYS A 78 11.39 57.90 -67.41
CA LYS A 78 10.68 56.68 -66.98
C LYS A 78 11.38 55.42 -67.52
N ARG A 79 11.73 55.40 -68.80
CA ARG A 79 12.47 54.28 -69.44
C ARG A 79 13.85 54.05 -68.81
N SER A 80 14.51 55.12 -68.36
CA SER A 80 15.77 55.03 -67.63
C SER A 80 15.56 54.45 -66.24
N GLN A 81 14.57 54.93 -65.48
CA GLN A 81 14.22 54.39 -64.17
C GLN A 81 13.85 52.91 -64.21
N GLU A 82 13.07 52.48 -65.21
CA GLU A 82 12.71 51.07 -65.39
C GLU A 82 13.93 50.18 -65.65
N ARG A 83 14.89 50.64 -66.47
CA ARG A 83 16.16 49.91 -66.70
C ARG A 83 16.98 49.82 -65.42
N ILE A 84 17.11 50.92 -64.68
CA ILE A 84 17.91 50.99 -63.44
C ILE A 84 17.26 50.19 -62.30
N LYS A 85 15.92 50.05 -62.28
CA LYS A 85 15.16 49.33 -61.24
C LYS A 85 15.64 47.88 -61.05
N ASN A 86 16.14 47.26 -62.11
CA ASN A 86 16.60 45.87 -62.13
C ASN A 86 18.13 45.74 -62.02
N TRP A 87 18.85 46.85 -61.82
CA TRP A 87 20.30 46.83 -61.65
C TRP A 87 20.68 46.51 -60.21
N HIS A 88 21.33 45.36 -60.02
CA HIS A 88 21.77 44.86 -58.72
C HIS A 88 22.87 45.72 -58.07
N ASN A 89 23.66 46.42 -58.88
CA ASN A 89 24.78 47.25 -58.42
C ASN A 89 24.37 48.65 -57.93
N THR A 90 23.08 48.98 -57.96
CA THR A 90 22.56 50.22 -57.37
C THR A 90 22.41 50.07 -55.86
N ILE A 91 22.43 51.18 -55.10
CA ILE A 91 22.21 51.13 -53.64
C ILE A 91 20.86 50.48 -53.31
N THR A 92 19.82 50.74 -54.12
CA THR A 92 18.50 50.14 -53.96
C THR A 92 18.51 48.65 -54.31
N GLY A 93 19.24 48.23 -55.36
CA GLY A 93 19.46 46.83 -55.71
C GLY A 93 20.20 46.05 -54.62
N GLN A 94 21.29 46.59 -54.08
CA GLN A 94 22.04 46.00 -52.97
C GLN A 94 21.20 45.86 -51.71
N ARG A 95 20.36 46.86 -51.38
CA ARG A 95 19.41 46.77 -50.25
C ARG A 95 18.39 45.65 -50.46
N ARG A 96 17.77 45.56 -51.65
CA ARG A 96 16.84 44.47 -51.98
C ARG A 96 17.51 43.10 -51.87
N MET A 97 18.72 42.95 -52.41
CA MET A 97 19.48 41.69 -52.30
C MET A 97 19.79 41.34 -50.84
N LYS A 98 20.18 42.32 -50.02
CA LYS A 98 20.41 42.12 -48.58
C LYS A 98 19.12 41.71 -47.85
N ASP A 99 17.98 42.30 -48.21
CA ASP A 99 16.68 41.96 -47.64
C ASP A 99 16.23 40.56 -48.09
N GLU A 100 16.44 40.19 -49.35
CA GLU A 100 16.19 38.83 -49.86
C GLU A 100 17.06 37.79 -49.17
N ILE A 101 18.36 38.06 -48.98
CA ILE A 101 19.27 37.17 -48.24
C ILE A 101 18.81 37.03 -46.79
N ARG A 102 18.44 38.15 -46.14
CA ARG A 102 17.92 38.12 -44.75
C ARG A 102 16.63 37.30 -44.68
N LYS A 103 15.72 37.48 -45.65
CA LYS A 103 14.48 36.73 -45.72
C LYS A 103 14.74 35.24 -45.90
N LYS A 104 15.62 34.85 -46.82
CA LYS A 104 16.03 33.44 -47.02
C LYS A 104 16.65 32.85 -45.74
N LYS A 105 17.53 33.58 -45.06
CA LYS A 105 18.10 33.13 -43.78
C LYS A 105 17.05 32.94 -42.69
N LEU A 106 16.06 33.83 -42.61
CA LEU A 106 14.96 33.69 -41.66
C LEU A 106 14.07 32.49 -42.01
N GLU A 107 13.76 32.28 -43.29
CA GLU A 107 13.01 31.12 -43.77
C GLU A 107 13.74 29.80 -43.46
N GLU A 108 15.06 29.73 -43.73
CA GLU A 108 15.89 28.56 -43.37
C GLU A 108 15.91 28.30 -41.85
N GLN A 109 16.02 29.35 -41.04
CA GLN A 109 15.97 29.23 -39.57
C GLN A 109 14.60 28.77 -39.07
N GLU A 110 13.51 29.25 -39.66
CA GLU A 110 12.17 28.79 -39.33
C GLU A 110 11.97 27.33 -39.73
N GLU A 111 12.47 26.90 -40.89
CA GLU A 111 12.38 25.52 -41.34
C GLU A 111 13.19 24.58 -40.43
N GLN A 112 14.39 24.98 -40.01
CA GLN A 112 15.18 24.24 -39.02
C GLN A 112 14.44 24.11 -37.69
N LYS A 113 13.88 25.22 -37.17
CA LYS A 113 13.08 25.19 -35.94
C LYS A 113 11.84 24.31 -36.07
N ARG A 114 11.18 24.28 -37.24
CA ARG A 114 10.05 23.37 -37.50
C ARG A 114 10.49 21.91 -37.45
N LYS A 115 11.59 21.56 -38.11
CA LYS A 115 12.16 20.20 -38.08
C LYS A 115 12.56 19.77 -36.67
N GLU A 116 13.23 20.64 -35.92
CA GLU A 116 13.59 20.37 -34.52
C GLU A 116 12.35 20.17 -33.64
N ASN A 117 11.32 20.98 -33.83
CA ASN A 117 10.06 20.85 -33.10
C ASN A 117 9.31 19.55 -33.47
N GLU A 118 9.31 19.17 -34.74
CA GLU A 118 8.74 17.88 -35.19
C GLU A 118 9.46 16.69 -34.53
N ILE A 119 10.80 16.69 -34.51
CA ILE A 119 11.62 15.67 -33.84
C ILE A 119 11.37 15.67 -32.33
N TYR A 120 11.22 16.85 -31.71
CA TYR A 120 10.91 16.96 -30.29
C TYR A 120 9.54 16.34 -29.97
N ILE A 121 8.51 16.68 -30.76
CA ILE A 121 7.16 16.16 -30.59
C ILE A 121 7.13 14.65 -30.79
N GLU A 122 7.85 14.12 -31.78
CA GLU A 122 7.97 12.67 -31.99
C GLU A 122 8.65 11.98 -30.81
N ASN A 123 9.74 12.55 -30.30
CA ASN A 123 10.41 12.02 -29.12
C ASN A 123 9.54 12.08 -27.86
N GLU A 124 8.77 13.14 -27.65
CA GLU A 124 7.81 13.20 -26.54
C GLU A 124 6.69 12.18 -26.68
N LYS A 125 6.15 12.00 -27.89
CA LYS A 125 5.15 10.96 -28.16
C LYS A 125 5.71 9.57 -27.83
N ARG A 126 6.92 9.25 -28.30
CA ARG A 126 7.60 7.99 -27.99
C ARG A 126 7.82 7.81 -26.49
N LYS A 127 8.31 8.84 -25.78
CA LYS A 127 8.47 8.79 -24.32
C LYS A 127 7.13 8.56 -23.61
N ARG A 128 6.06 9.19 -24.08
CA ARG A 128 4.71 9.00 -23.56
C ARG A 128 4.21 7.57 -23.80
N GLU A 129 4.48 7.00 -24.97
CA GLU A 129 4.13 5.61 -25.28
C GLU A 129 4.91 4.63 -24.41
N GLU A 130 6.23 4.80 -24.28
CA GLU A 130 7.08 3.98 -23.41
C GLU A 130 6.66 4.06 -21.94
N THR A 131 6.32 5.25 -21.45
CA THR A 131 5.83 5.42 -20.06
C THR A 131 4.46 4.79 -19.87
N LEU A 132 3.54 4.91 -20.83
CA LEU A 132 2.25 4.23 -20.80
C LEU A 132 2.42 2.70 -20.83
N GLU A 133 3.36 2.19 -21.62
CA GLU A 133 3.65 0.76 -21.68
C GLU A 133 4.24 0.25 -20.36
N LYS A 134 5.21 0.97 -19.77
CA LYS A 134 5.74 0.67 -18.43
C LYS A 134 4.64 0.68 -17.37
N MET A 135 3.75 1.66 -17.40
CA MET A 135 2.61 1.72 -16.47
C MET A 135 1.65 0.55 -16.66
N LYS A 136 1.40 0.12 -17.91
CA LYS A 136 0.61 -1.10 -18.19
C LYS A 136 1.32 -2.34 -17.62
N GLN A 137 2.62 -2.47 -17.81
CA GLN A 137 3.39 -3.59 -17.27
C GLN A 137 3.35 -3.63 -15.73
N ILE A 138 3.55 -2.49 -15.06
CA ILE A 138 3.45 -2.39 -13.60
C ILE A 138 2.05 -2.78 -13.13
N ARG A 139 1.01 -2.23 -13.78
CA ARG A 139 -0.39 -2.58 -13.45
C ARG A 139 -0.66 -4.09 -13.59
N ILE A 140 -0.14 -4.72 -14.63
CA ILE A 140 -0.27 -6.17 -14.83
C ILE A 140 0.47 -6.94 -13.72
N GLN A 141 1.69 -6.52 -13.38
CA GLN A 141 2.45 -7.13 -12.27
C GLN A 141 1.78 -6.94 -10.90
N GLU A 142 1.00 -5.88 -10.74
CA GLU A 142 0.22 -5.61 -9.53
C GLU A 142 -1.05 -6.47 -9.41
N LEU A 143 -1.54 -7.08 -10.50
CA LEU A 143 -2.67 -8.00 -10.44
C LEU A 143 -2.36 -9.19 -9.54
N ASP A 144 -3.27 -9.52 -8.62
CA ASP A 144 -3.06 -10.59 -7.65
C ASP A 144 -2.89 -11.98 -8.31
N SER A 145 -3.57 -12.22 -9.44
CA SER A 145 -3.40 -13.44 -10.24
C SER A 145 -1.97 -13.56 -10.78
N VAL A 146 -1.40 -12.47 -11.30
CA VAL A 146 -0.02 -12.40 -11.80
C VAL A 146 0.97 -12.58 -10.65
N LYS A 147 0.76 -11.93 -9.51
CA LYS A 147 1.59 -12.13 -8.30
C LYS A 147 1.60 -13.59 -7.86
N ALA A 148 0.44 -14.21 -7.77
CA ALA A 148 0.31 -15.60 -7.36
C ALA A 148 0.99 -16.56 -8.37
N PHE A 149 0.87 -16.26 -9.67
CA PHE A 149 1.60 -16.97 -10.71
C PHE A 149 3.13 -16.81 -10.56
N ASN A 150 3.61 -15.59 -10.30
CA ASN A 150 5.04 -15.31 -10.11
C ASN A 150 5.62 -15.98 -8.86
N ILE A 151 4.84 -16.11 -7.79
CA ILE A 151 5.24 -16.90 -6.60
C ILE A 151 5.46 -18.37 -6.99
N LYS A 152 4.56 -18.94 -7.80
CA LYS A 152 4.71 -20.31 -8.30
C LYS A 152 5.89 -20.45 -9.27
N LEU A 153 6.12 -19.45 -10.11
CA LEU A 153 7.26 -19.39 -11.02
C LEU A 153 8.59 -19.51 -10.26
N ARG A 154 8.78 -18.66 -9.23
CA ARG A 154 9.96 -18.71 -8.34
C ARG A 154 10.10 -20.04 -7.61
N HIS A 155 8.98 -20.65 -7.23
CA HIS A 155 9.01 -21.98 -6.62
C HIS A 155 9.56 -23.06 -7.59
N PHE A 156 9.16 -23.02 -8.87
CA PHE A 156 9.69 -23.94 -9.88
C PHE A 156 11.16 -23.69 -10.21
N GLU A 157 11.61 -22.42 -10.19
CA GLU A 157 13.03 -22.06 -10.31
C GLU A 157 13.83 -22.65 -9.15
N ALA A 158 13.38 -22.47 -7.90
CA ALA A 158 14.02 -23.04 -6.72
C ALA A 158 14.09 -24.57 -6.77
N LEU A 159 13.06 -25.25 -7.31
CA LEU A 159 13.09 -26.69 -7.53
C LEU A 159 14.13 -27.11 -8.58
N LYS A 160 14.29 -26.32 -9.66
CA LYS A 160 15.32 -26.56 -10.69
C LYS A 160 16.72 -26.38 -10.09
N GLU A 161 16.95 -25.28 -9.36
CA GLU A 161 18.21 -25.04 -8.64
C GLU A 161 18.53 -26.16 -7.66
N ARG A 162 17.52 -26.64 -6.92
CA ARG A 162 17.71 -27.74 -5.97
C ARG A 162 18.14 -29.03 -6.65
N LYS A 163 17.58 -29.36 -7.82
CA LYS A 163 18.00 -30.53 -8.62
C LYS A 163 19.46 -30.39 -9.05
N LEU A 164 19.86 -29.23 -9.56
CA LEU A 164 21.25 -28.96 -9.96
C LEU A 164 22.22 -29.07 -8.77
N GLN A 165 21.83 -28.58 -7.59
CA GLN A 165 22.62 -28.74 -6.37
C GLN A 165 22.82 -30.22 -5.99
N ILE A 166 21.76 -31.04 -6.10
CA ILE A 166 21.82 -32.48 -5.82
C ILE A 166 22.74 -33.18 -6.84
N GLU A 167 22.63 -32.86 -8.12
CA GLU A 167 23.48 -33.41 -9.19
C GLU A 167 24.95 -33.04 -8.97
N ASN A 168 25.23 -31.77 -8.68
CA ASN A 168 26.57 -31.30 -8.33
C ASN A 168 27.13 -32.00 -7.10
N LYS A 169 26.29 -32.23 -6.07
CA LYS A 169 26.70 -32.99 -4.88
C LYS A 169 27.06 -34.43 -5.24
N LYS A 170 26.26 -35.11 -6.06
CA LYS A 170 26.55 -36.48 -6.55
C LYS A 170 27.82 -36.54 -7.40
N LEU A 171 28.08 -35.51 -8.21
CA LEU A 171 29.29 -35.43 -9.01
C LEU A 171 30.53 -35.26 -8.11
N ARG A 172 30.46 -34.37 -7.11
CA ARG A 172 31.53 -34.23 -6.10
C ARG A 172 31.79 -35.51 -5.33
N GLN A 173 30.74 -36.23 -4.94
CA GLN A 173 30.87 -37.54 -4.29
C GLN A 173 31.58 -38.55 -5.18
N ARG A 174 31.22 -38.66 -6.47
CA ARG A 174 31.91 -39.54 -7.42
C ARG A 174 33.38 -39.19 -7.60
N ILE A 175 33.71 -37.91 -7.73
CA ILE A 175 35.10 -37.44 -7.82
C ILE A 175 35.87 -37.79 -6.55
N GLN A 176 35.26 -37.60 -5.37
CA GLN A 176 35.87 -37.96 -4.10
C GLN A 176 36.10 -39.46 -3.99
N GLU A 177 35.12 -40.28 -4.36
CA GLU A 177 35.25 -41.74 -4.36
C GLU A 177 36.35 -42.23 -5.32
N GLU A 178 36.52 -41.59 -6.48
CA GLU A 178 37.61 -41.88 -7.41
C GLU A 178 38.98 -41.48 -6.84
N TYR A 179 39.05 -40.33 -6.17
CA TYR A 179 40.27 -39.86 -5.50
C TYR A 179 40.66 -40.77 -4.32
N ASP A 180 39.70 -41.14 -3.48
CA ASP A 180 39.91 -42.05 -2.34
C ASP A 180 40.40 -43.42 -2.84
N LYS A 181 39.86 -43.94 -3.94
CA LYS A 181 40.36 -45.17 -4.59
C LYS A 181 41.81 -45.04 -5.04
N GLN A 182 42.21 -43.90 -5.60
CA GLN A 182 43.60 -43.67 -6.01
C GLN A 182 44.54 -43.63 -4.79
N ILE A 183 44.11 -43.00 -3.70
CA ILE A 183 44.86 -43.02 -2.43
C ILE A 183 44.99 -44.45 -1.91
N ASP A 184 43.91 -45.22 -1.90
CA ASP A 184 43.93 -46.61 -1.44
C ASP A 184 44.87 -47.49 -2.27
N ILE A 185 44.87 -47.32 -3.60
CA ILE A 185 45.81 -48.01 -4.50
C ILE A 185 47.25 -47.63 -4.14
N HIS A 186 47.54 -46.34 -4.03
CA HIS A 186 48.87 -45.83 -3.70
C HIS A 186 49.35 -46.32 -2.32
N PHE A 187 48.48 -46.31 -1.32
CA PHE A 187 48.79 -46.80 0.02
C PHE A 187 49.05 -48.30 0.04
N ASN A 188 48.32 -49.07 -0.76
CA ASN A 188 48.57 -50.51 -0.93
C ASN A 188 49.90 -50.78 -1.66
N GLU A 189 50.31 -49.94 -2.60
CA GLU A 189 51.63 -50.03 -3.25
C GLU A 189 52.76 -49.74 -2.26
N ILE A 190 52.64 -48.68 -1.44
CA ILE A 190 53.60 -48.36 -0.39
C ILE A 190 53.72 -49.53 0.60
N LYS A 191 52.59 -50.08 1.07
CA LYS A 191 52.59 -51.24 1.97
C LYS A 191 53.27 -52.46 1.37
N LYS A 192 53.07 -52.71 0.07
CA LYS A 192 53.75 -53.81 -0.63
C LYS A 192 55.26 -53.57 -0.71
N ALA A 193 55.69 -52.35 -1.02
CA ALA A 193 57.10 -51.99 -1.06
C ALA A 193 57.76 -52.14 0.32
N GLU A 194 57.09 -51.68 1.38
CA GLU A 194 57.55 -51.84 2.77
C GLU A 194 57.68 -53.32 3.15
N ALA A 195 56.67 -54.15 2.81
CA ALA A 195 56.73 -55.59 3.05
C ALA A 195 57.86 -56.29 2.26
N GLU A 196 58.17 -55.83 1.05
CA GLU A 196 59.30 -56.32 0.27
C GLU A 196 60.65 -55.93 0.88
N GLU A 197 60.79 -54.69 1.34
CA GLU A 197 61.98 -54.24 2.06
C GLU A 197 62.22 -55.04 3.33
N ASP A 198 61.17 -55.28 4.13
CA ASP A 198 61.26 -56.08 5.34
C ASP A 198 61.63 -57.53 5.04
N ARG A 199 61.11 -58.09 3.95
CA ARG A 199 61.51 -59.43 3.48
C ARG A 199 62.99 -59.45 3.07
N LEU A 200 63.50 -58.41 2.42
CA LEU A 200 64.92 -58.29 2.08
C LEU A 200 65.79 -58.17 3.33
N LYS A 201 65.45 -57.29 4.26
CA LYS A 201 66.15 -57.13 5.56
C LYS A 201 66.16 -58.43 6.35
N LEU A 202 65.06 -59.18 6.36
CA LEU A 202 64.99 -60.49 6.99
C LEU A 202 65.91 -61.51 6.31
N ASN A 203 65.93 -61.55 4.98
CA ASN A 203 66.83 -62.42 4.22
C ASN A 203 68.31 -62.08 4.47
N GLU A 204 68.66 -60.81 4.57
CA GLU A 204 70.02 -60.38 4.94
C GLU A 204 70.40 -60.82 6.35
N LYS A 205 69.50 -60.64 7.33
CA LYS A 205 69.69 -61.15 8.69
C LYS A 205 69.88 -62.66 8.71
N LEU A 206 69.10 -63.41 7.92
CA LEU A 206 69.25 -64.86 7.80
C LEU A 206 70.60 -65.25 7.16
N LYS A 207 71.07 -64.53 6.13
CA LYS A 207 72.40 -64.75 5.55
C LYS A 207 73.51 -64.45 6.56
N ALA A 208 73.40 -63.34 7.30
CA ALA A 208 74.36 -62.98 8.34
C ALA A 208 74.36 -64.02 9.48
N ALA A 209 73.19 -64.48 9.91
CA ALA A 209 73.05 -65.54 10.90
C ALA A 209 73.69 -66.84 10.43
N LYS A 210 73.50 -67.23 9.15
CA LYS A 210 74.20 -68.38 8.55
C LYS A 210 75.71 -68.22 8.57
N ILE A 211 76.25 -67.05 8.20
CA ILE A 211 77.70 -66.80 8.26
C ILE A 211 78.21 -66.94 9.70
N VAL A 212 77.47 -66.42 10.69
CA VAL A 212 77.82 -66.55 12.11
C VAL A 212 77.73 -68.01 12.57
N ASP A 213 76.71 -68.75 12.15
CA ASP A 213 76.56 -70.17 12.46
C ASP A 213 77.68 -71.01 11.82
N ASP A 214 78.01 -70.76 10.56
CA ASP A 214 79.13 -71.40 9.85
C ASP A 214 80.47 -71.08 10.54
N TYR A 215 80.67 -69.81 10.94
CA TYR A 215 81.84 -69.40 11.72
C TYR A 215 81.89 -70.10 13.08
N ASN A 216 80.78 -70.15 13.80
CA ASN A 216 80.67 -70.85 15.09
C ASN A 216 80.88 -72.36 14.92
N GLN A 217 80.43 -72.94 13.82
CA GLN A 217 80.65 -74.35 13.49
C GLN A 217 82.13 -74.61 13.21
N ALA A 218 82.78 -73.77 12.42
CA ALA A 218 84.23 -73.81 12.22
C ALA A 218 84.99 -73.63 13.55
N LEU A 219 84.48 -72.77 14.46
CA LEU A 219 85.05 -72.58 15.79
C LEU A 219 84.84 -73.81 16.69
N ARG A 220 83.70 -74.49 16.59
CA ARG A 220 83.44 -75.77 17.27
C ARG A 220 84.34 -76.87 16.73
N GLU A 221 84.58 -76.91 15.42
CA GLU A 221 85.52 -77.85 14.79
C GLU A 221 86.96 -77.56 15.21
N LYS A 222 87.38 -76.29 15.19
CA LYS A 222 88.66 -75.85 15.76
C LYS A 222 88.78 -76.23 17.23
N ARG A 223 87.76 -76.00 18.05
CA ARG A 223 87.73 -76.44 19.45
C ARG A 223 87.73 -77.95 19.61
N LYS A 224 87.16 -78.73 18.68
CA LYS A 224 87.25 -80.20 18.71
C LYS A 224 88.68 -80.65 18.41
N ILE A 225 89.36 -80.00 17.47
CA ILE A 225 90.78 -80.24 17.15
C ILE A 225 91.67 -79.82 18.32
N GLU A 226 91.43 -78.63 18.88
CA GLU A 226 92.13 -78.08 20.03
C GLU A 226 91.86 -78.91 21.28
N ASN A 227 90.62 -79.34 21.55
CA ASN A 227 90.31 -80.26 22.64
C ASN A 227 90.88 -81.67 22.39
N ALA A 228 91.11 -82.10 21.16
CA ALA A 228 91.82 -83.35 20.88
C ALA A 228 93.32 -83.21 21.19
N LEU A 229 93.92 -82.06 20.86
CA LEU A 229 95.28 -81.68 21.25
C LEU A 229 95.41 -81.52 22.77
N ILE A 230 94.48 -80.79 23.41
CA ILE A 230 94.39 -80.62 24.86
C ILE A 230 94.05 -81.96 25.53
N LYS A 231 93.30 -82.89 24.92
CA LYS A 231 93.17 -84.27 25.46
C LYS A 231 94.51 -85.00 25.45
N GLN A 232 95.34 -84.74 24.45
CA GLN A 232 96.71 -85.24 24.37
C GLN A 232 97.64 -84.59 25.41
N GLU A 233 97.42 -83.31 25.75
CA GLU A 233 98.15 -82.58 26.78
C GLU A 233 97.61 -82.82 28.21
N SER A 234 96.31 -83.01 28.40
CA SER A 234 95.66 -83.33 29.67
C SER A 234 95.85 -84.78 30.08
N LEU A 235 96.19 -85.69 29.17
CA LEU A 235 96.83 -86.95 29.55
C LEU A 235 98.21 -86.73 30.22
N LYS A 236 98.92 -85.64 29.89
CA LYS A 236 100.19 -85.23 30.53
C LYS A 236 99.97 -84.29 31.73
N GLU A 237 98.79 -83.68 31.85
CA GLU A 237 98.43 -82.72 32.90
C GLU A 237 97.49 -83.29 33.98
N HIS A 238 96.81 -84.42 33.74
CA HIS A 238 96.13 -85.22 34.77
C HIS A 238 97.13 -85.77 35.80
N GLU A 239 98.41 -85.94 35.43
CA GLU A 239 99.51 -86.16 36.37
C GLU A 239 99.81 -84.92 37.24
N ARG A 240 99.37 -83.72 36.85
CA ARG A 240 99.60 -82.45 37.56
C ARG A 240 98.33 -81.87 38.24
N ALA A 241 97.13 -82.30 37.83
CA ALA A 241 95.84 -81.80 38.34
C ALA A 241 95.33 -82.49 39.62
N VAL A 242 95.91 -83.63 40.02
CA VAL A 242 95.66 -84.23 41.37
C VAL A 242 96.11 -83.29 42.50
N GLN A 243 96.89 -82.24 42.21
CA GLN A 243 97.40 -81.28 43.19
C GLN A 243 96.64 -79.94 43.29
N LYS A 244 95.61 -79.68 42.46
CA LYS A 244 94.88 -78.38 42.47
C LYS A 244 93.38 -78.45 42.78
N ASP A 245 92.85 -79.63 43.08
CA ASP A 245 91.44 -79.87 43.49
C ASP A 245 91.09 -79.37 44.92
N LEU A 246 91.93 -78.53 45.51
CA LEU A 246 91.75 -77.91 46.83
C LEU A 246 91.37 -76.42 46.78
N GLU A 247 91.41 -75.76 45.61
CA GLU A 247 91.28 -74.29 45.52
C GLU A 247 89.90 -73.76 45.05
N ASP A 248 89.05 -74.55 44.41
CA ASP A 248 87.81 -74.04 43.78
C ASP A 248 86.56 -74.08 44.68
N LYS A 249 86.74 -74.07 46.02
CA LYS A 249 85.65 -73.95 47.01
C LYS A 249 85.26 -72.50 47.36
N GLU A 250 85.82 -71.49 46.68
CA GLU A 250 85.60 -70.07 47.02
C GLU A 250 84.68 -69.26 46.09
N GLU A 251 84.29 -69.75 44.90
CA GLU A 251 83.50 -68.95 43.95
C GLU A 251 81.98 -68.89 44.25
N GLU A 252 81.49 -69.67 45.21
CA GLU A 252 80.06 -69.77 45.57
C GLU A 252 79.51 -68.56 46.36
N LYS A 253 80.33 -67.52 46.60
CA LYS A 253 79.94 -66.30 47.35
C LYS A 253 79.59 -65.08 46.48
N VAL A 254 79.80 -65.12 45.16
CA VAL A 254 79.60 -63.94 44.28
C VAL A 254 78.15 -63.83 43.74
N GLU A 255 77.37 -64.91 43.72
CA GLU A 255 75.99 -64.87 43.21
C GLU A 255 74.96 -64.20 44.14
N LYS A 256 75.20 -64.18 45.46
CA LYS A 256 74.26 -63.62 46.45
C LYS A 256 74.20 -62.07 46.48
N ALA A 257 74.99 -61.39 45.65
CA ALA A 257 75.01 -59.92 45.56
C ALA A 257 74.07 -59.33 44.50
N LYS A 258 73.70 -60.09 43.45
CA LYS A 258 72.91 -59.56 42.30
C LYS A 258 71.39 -59.51 42.54
N GLU A 259 70.88 -60.17 43.58
CA GLU A 259 69.43 -60.17 43.90
C GLU A 259 68.99 -58.94 44.71
N LYS A 260 69.91 -58.23 45.39
CA LYS A 260 69.58 -57.07 46.23
C LYS A 260 69.39 -55.75 45.44
N GLU A 261 69.77 -55.71 44.17
CA GLU A 261 69.63 -54.52 43.31
C GLU A 261 68.24 -54.40 42.68
N LYS A 262 67.65 -55.50 42.23
CA LYS A 262 66.32 -55.54 41.59
C LYS A 262 65.18 -55.14 42.53
N LEU A 263 65.36 -55.32 43.85
CA LEU A 263 64.35 -54.95 44.85
C LEU A 263 64.27 -53.44 45.12
N LYS A 264 65.35 -52.69 44.88
CA LYS A 264 65.41 -51.23 45.11
C LYS A 264 64.75 -50.41 44.00
N GLU A 265 64.73 -50.95 42.78
CA GLU A 265 64.18 -50.28 41.60
C GLU A 265 62.64 -50.32 41.58
N LEU A 266 62.04 -51.45 42.02
CA LEU A 266 60.59 -51.59 42.20
C LEU A 266 60.03 -50.62 43.27
N PHE A 267 60.79 -50.35 44.33
CA PHE A 267 60.36 -49.45 45.41
C PHE A 267 60.34 -47.96 45.01
N LYS A 268 61.16 -47.56 44.02
CA LYS A 268 61.13 -46.18 43.48
C LYS A 268 59.90 -45.93 42.60
N ASN A 269 59.55 -46.88 41.73
CA ASN A 269 58.39 -46.75 40.83
C ASN A 269 57.04 -46.69 41.57
N ILE A 270 56.95 -47.31 42.75
CA ILE A 270 55.73 -47.25 43.59
C ILE A 270 55.56 -45.85 44.21
N LYS A 271 56.65 -45.21 44.65
CA LYS A 271 56.60 -43.86 45.25
C LYS A 271 56.28 -42.75 44.23
N GLU A 272 56.74 -42.88 42.98
CA GLU A 272 56.40 -41.90 41.93
C GLU A 272 54.91 -41.94 41.55
N LYS A 273 54.30 -43.13 41.48
CA LYS A 273 52.86 -43.27 41.20
C LYS A 273 51.96 -42.71 42.31
N GLU A 274 52.41 -42.74 43.57
CA GLU A 274 51.67 -42.12 44.68
C GLU A 274 51.69 -40.59 44.63
N ILE A 275 52.78 -39.99 44.13
CA ILE A 275 52.91 -38.54 43.95
C ILE A 275 52.01 -38.06 42.79
N ASP A 276 52.03 -38.77 41.65
CA ASP A 276 51.18 -38.43 40.50
C ASP A 276 49.68 -38.52 40.82
N ASN A 277 49.28 -39.49 41.64
CA ASN A 277 47.89 -39.62 42.07
C ASN A 277 47.45 -38.51 43.04
N LYS A 278 48.35 -37.94 43.84
CA LYS A 278 48.04 -36.76 44.67
C LYS A 278 47.86 -35.50 43.81
N ILE A 279 48.72 -35.30 42.81
CA ILE A 279 48.63 -34.15 41.88
C ILE A 279 47.33 -34.20 41.06
N LYS A 280 46.89 -35.40 40.64
CA LYS A 280 45.61 -35.55 39.91
C LYS A 280 44.40 -35.21 40.79
N LYS A 281 44.38 -35.64 42.05
CA LYS A 281 43.31 -35.31 43.00
C LYS A 281 43.23 -33.82 43.30
N GLU A 282 44.37 -33.15 43.42
CA GLU A 282 44.41 -31.68 43.62
C GLU A 282 43.87 -30.92 42.39
N LYS A 283 44.15 -31.39 41.18
CA LYS A 283 43.60 -30.81 39.94
C LYS A 283 42.09 -31.00 39.82
N GLU A 284 41.55 -32.15 40.21
CA GLU A 284 40.09 -32.39 40.22
C GLU A 284 39.38 -31.46 41.21
N ILE A 285 39.91 -31.30 42.43
CA ILE A 285 39.34 -30.38 43.42
C ILE A 285 39.31 -28.93 42.89
N LEU A 286 40.35 -28.51 42.18
CA LEU A 286 40.44 -27.15 41.62
C LEU A 286 39.45 -26.93 40.47
N ILE A 287 39.17 -27.95 39.67
CA ILE A 287 38.13 -27.93 38.62
C ILE A 287 36.74 -27.85 39.26
N ASP A 288 36.48 -28.66 40.29
CA ASP A 288 35.20 -28.66 41.00
C ASP A 288 34.92 -27.31 41.69
N GLU A 289 35.94 -26.65 42.24
CA GLU A 289 35.82 -25.30 42.78
C GLU A 289 35.52 -24.24 41.71
N GLN A 290 36.08 -24.37 40.50
CA GLN A 290 35.76 -23.48 39.38
C GLN A 290 34.32 -23.67 38.91
N ILE A 291 33.86 -24.92 38.78
CA ILE A 291 32.47 -25.24 38.41
C ILE A 291 31.50 -24.68 39.46
N LYS A 292 31.80 -24.81 40.76
CA LYS A 292 30.95 -24.23 41.83
C LYS A 292 30.84 -22.71 41.73
N LYS A 293 31.95 -22.01 41.47
CA LYS A 293 31.95 -20.55 41.28
C LYS A 293 31.16 -20.14 40.03
N GLU A 294 31.26 -20.88 38.93
CA GLU A 294 30.46 -20.64 37.73
C GLU A 294 28.96 -20.85 37.97
N VAL A 295 28.61 -21.89 38.74
CA VAL A 295 27.21 -22.15 39.15
C VAL A 295 26.67 -21.03 40.04
N GLU A 296 27.45 -20.54 41.01
CA GLU A 296 27.05 -19.40 41.86
C GLU A 296 26.80 -18.14 41.03
N VAL A 297 27.72 -17.78 40.11
CA VAL A 297 27.53 -16.63 39.21
C VAL A 297 26.29 -16.80 38.32
N PHE A 298 26.00 -18.02 37.88
CA PHE A 298 24.79 -18.30 37.12
C PHE A 298 23.51 -18.15 37.95
N LEU A 299 23.52 -18.61 39.21
CA LEU A 299 22.40 -18.47 40.14
C LEU A 299 22.13 -17.00 40.46
N GLU A 300 23.16 -16.21 40.78
CA GLU A 300 23.02 -14.76 41.01
C GLU A 300 22.45 -14.04 39.78
N LYS A 301 22.89 -14.42 38.58
CA LYS A 301 22.36 -13.85 37.33
C LYS A 301 20.89 -14.22 37.11
N LYS A 302 20.49 -15.45 37.48
CA LYS A 302 19.11 -15.92 37.38
C LYS A 302 18.21 -15.24 38.41
N GLU A 303 18.70 -15.01 39.63
CA GLU A 303 18.01 -14.26 40.67
C GLU A 303 17.79 -12.81 40.24
N LYS A 304 18.82 -12.10 39.76
CA LYS A 304 18.69 -10.74 39.21
C LYS A 304 17.71 -10.68 38.04
N GLN A 305 17.71 -11.68 37.16
CA GLN A 305 16.74 -11.75 36.07
C GLN A 305 15.31 -11.93 36.58
N ASN A 306 15.12 -12.70 37.65
CA ASN A 306 13.81 -12.93 38.25
C ASN A 306 13.31 -11.71 39.02
N GLU A 307 14.18 -11.02 39.75
CA GLU A 307 13.89 -9.72 40.39
C GLU A 307 13.45 -8.68 39.37
N LEU A 308 14.16 -8.56 38.23
CA LEU A 308 13.76 -7.66 37.14
C LEU A 308 12.41 -8.04 36.52
N ARG A 309 12.09 -9.35 36.43
CA ARG A 309 10.75 -9.80 35.99
C ARG A 309 9.67 -9.41 37.00
N GLN A 310 9.92 -9.61 38.28
CA GLN A 310 8.98 -9.25 39.35
C GLN A 310 8.76 -7.74 39.40
N GLN A 311 9.82 -6.93 39.32
CA GLN A 311 9.72 -5.47 39.25
C GLN A 311 8.91 -5.01 38.03
N ARG A 312 9.16 -5.60 36.84
CA ARG A 312 8.42 -5.27 35.62
C ARG A 312 6.94 -5.70 35.71
N GLU A 313 6.64 -6.81 36.36
CA GLU A 313 5.27 -7.26 36.60
C GLU A 313 4.55 -6.34 37.60
N VAL A 314 5.21 -5.91 38.67
CA VAL A 314 4.69 -4.93 39.63
C VAL A 314 4.46 -3.58 38.96
N GLU A 315 5.38 -3.10 38.11
CA GLU A 315 5.20 -1.88 37.32
C GLU A 315 4.01 -1.98 36.36
N LEU A 316 3.84 -3.12 35.68
CA LEU A 316 2.69 -3.36 34.80
C LEU A 316 1.37 -3.40 35.60
N ARG A 317 1.36 -4.03 36.78
CA ARG A 317 0.20 -4.03 37.69
C ARG A 317 -0.11 -2.61 38.19
N ASN A 318 0.90 -1.83 38.55
CA ASN A 318 0.73 -0.45 39.00
C ASN A 318 0.21 0.45 37.88
N LYS A 319 0.74 0.33 36.65
CA LYS A 319 0.22 1.05 35.47
C LYS A 319 -1.24 0.70 35.16
N ASN A 320 -1.64 -0.57 35.33
CA ASN A 320 -3.02 -0.98 35.17
C ASN A 320 -3.94 -0.52 36.31
N ASN A 321 -3.43 -0.37 37.54
CA ASN A 321 -4.21 0.09 38.68
C ASN A 321 -4.62 1.56 38.58
N VAL A 322 -3.79 2.44 37.99
CA VAL A 322 -4.16 3.86 37.76
C VAL A 322 -5.44 4.01 36.92
N ASN A 323 -5.66 3.10 35.95
CA ASN A 323 -6.90 3.10 35.18
C ASN A 323 -8.09 2.56 35.98
N LYS A 324 -7.88 1.62 36.90
CA LYS A 324 -8.93 1.16 37.82
C LYS A 324 -9.33 2.24 38.81
N GLU A 325 -8.37 2.98 39.37
CA GLU A 325 -8.63 4.10 40.28
C GLU A 325 -9.47 5.20 39.61
N LYS A 326 -9.16 5.56 38.36
CA LYS A 326 -9.98 6.51 37.57
C LYS A 326 -11.41 6.01 37.34
N ILE A 327 -11.59 4.70 37.16
CA ILE A 327 -12.92 4.10 37.03
C ILE A 327 -13.67 4.16 38.37
N PHE A 328 -13.00 3.88 39.49
CA PHE A 328 -13.60 4.01 40.83
C PHE A 328 -14.01 5.45 41.13
N GLU A 329 -13.18 6.44 40.80
CA GLU A 329 -13.47 7.87 40.99
C GLU A 329 -14.68 8.33 40.14
N LEU A 330 -14.87 7.77 38.94
CA LEU A 330 -16.05 8.02 38.10
C LEU A 330 -17.32 7.38 38.69
N ILE A 331 -17.22 6.16 39.23
CA ILE A 331 -18.33 5.46 39.89
C ILE A 331 -18.76 6.21 41.16
N GLU A 332 -17.81 6.72 41.94
CA GLU A 332 -18.08 7.47 43.17
C GLU A 332 -18.81 8.78 42.87
N ASN A 333 -18.37 9.53 41.84
CA ASN A 333 -19.05 10.73 41.36
C ASN A 333 -20.49 10.47 40.86
N ASP A 334 -20.74 9.35 40.19
CA ASP A 334 -22.09 9.01 39.71
C ASP A 334 -23.02 8.57 40.85
N ASN A 335 -22.48 7.96 41.92
CA ASN A 335 -23.23 7.62 43.11
C ASN A 335 -23.63 8.88 43.92
N GLU A 336 -22.76 9.89 44.01
CA GLU A 336 -23.11 11.17 44.63
C GLU A 336 -24.24 11.90 43.89
N LYS A 337 -24.22 11.90 42.55
CA LYS A 337 -25.30 12.49 41.73
C LYS A 337 -26.64 11.78 41.93
N LYS A 338 -26.63 10.46 42.15
CA LYS A 338 -27.86 9.68 42.43
C LYS A 338 -28.44 10.00 43.81
N LYS A 339 -27.61 10.22 44.83
CA LYS A 339 -28.08 10.65 46.17
C LYS A 339 -28.78 12.01 46.13
N LYS A 340 -28.21 13.00 45.43
CA LYS A 340 -28.81 14.34 45.28
C LYS A 340 -30.20 14.31 44.60
N LYS A 341 -30.41 13.43 43.63
CA LYS A 341 -31.72 13.28 42.95
C LYS A 341 -32.82 12.67 43.84
N ILE A 342 -32.45 11.88 44.84
CA ILE A 342 -33.39 11.27 45.79
C ILE A 342 -33.85 12.32 46.83
N GLU A 343 -32.94 13.19 47.26
CA GLU A 343 -33.25 14.30 48.18
C GLU A 343 -34.19 15.35 47.54
N ASP A 344 -33.99 15.67 46.25
CA ASP A 344 -34.87 16.59 45.50
C ASP A 344 -36.31 16.04 45.31
N PHE A 345 -36.48 14.72 45.30
CA PHE A 345 -37.80 14.08 45.15
C PHE A 345 -38.61 14.14 46.44
N GLN A 346 -37.96 14.06 47.61
CA GLN A 346 -38.63 14.15 48.91
C GLN A 346 -39.16 15.57 49.22
N ALA A 347 -38.52 16.62 48.72
CA ALA A 347 -38.96 18.01 48.93
C ALA A 347 -40.23 18.39 48.16
N LYS A 348 -40.54 17.73 47.02
CA LYS A 348 -41.73 18.04 46.20
C LYS A 348 -43.03 17.41 46.71
N TRP A 349 -42.95 16.36 47.51
CA TRP A 349 -44.13 15.61 47.98
C TRP A 349 -44.84 16.31 49.16
N LEU A 350 -44.13 17.09 49.97
CA LEU A 350 -44.70 17.83 51.11
C LEU A 350 -45.64 18.99 50.71
N ASN A 351 -45.57 19.54 49.49
CA ASN A 351 -46.38 20.69 49.07
C ASN A 351 -47.80 20.36 48.54
N VAL A 352 -48.15 19.08 48.37
CA VAL A 352 -49.44 18.67 47.78
C VAL A 352 -50.53 18.47 48.85
N VAL A 353 -50.14 18.27 50.11
CA VAL A 353 -51.08 17.96 51.21
C VAL A 353 -51.79 19.21 51.76
N ASP A 354 -51.21 20.42 51.62
CA ASP A 354 -51.77 21.65 52.21
C ASP A 354 -52.90 22.33 51.38
N ASN A 355 -53.12 21.93 50.12
CA ASN A 355 -54.09 22.61 49.23
C ASN A 355 -55.52 22.03 49.23
N GLN A 356 -55.76 20.91 49.90
CA GLN A 356 -57.09 20.26 49.92
C GLN A 356 -58.03 20.73 51.05
N ALA A 357 -57.55 21.55 51.99
CA ALA A 357 -58.34 21.98 53.14
C ALA A 357 -59.23 23.23 52.94
N LYS A 358 -59.20 23.89 51.76
CA LYS A 358 -59.86 25.21 51.56
C LYS A 358 -61.18 25.22 50.77
N ILE A 359 -61.75 24.08 50.35
CA ILE A 359 -62.88 24.05 49.39
C ILE A 359 -64.24 23.67 50.02
N GLU A 360 -64.29 23.20 51.26
CA GLU A 360 -65.54 22.64 51.84
C GLU A 360 -66.47 23.65 52.58
N GLU A 361 -66.04 24.89 52.87
CA GLU A 361 -66.85 25.83 53.68
C GLU A 361 -67.91 26.67 52.90
N GLU A 362 -67.90 26.71 51.57
CA GLU A 362 -68.77 27.65 50.82
C GLU A 362 -70.17 27.12 50.44
N ARG A 363 -70.46 25.83 50.60
CA ARG A 363 -71.73 25.23 50.10
C ARG A 363 -72.95 25.35 51.03
N ALA A 364 -72.78 25.67 52.31
CA ALA A 364 -73.88 25.58 53.28
C ALA A 364 -74.78 26.84 53.41
N LYS A 365 -74.43 27.99 52.81
CA LYS A 365 -75.10 29.28 53.10
C LYS A 365 -76.21 29.71 52.12
N LYS A 366 -76.48 28.98 51.03
CA LYS A 366 -77.41 29.41 49.95
C LYS A 366 -78.85 28.87 50.02
N ASP A 367 -79.14 27.87 50.85
CA ASP A 367 -80.42 27.13 50.78
C ASP A 367 -81.60 27.68 51.63
N ALA A 368 -81.37 28.69 52.47
CA ALA A 368 -82.40 29.17 53.41
C ALA A 368 -83.23 30.38 52.92
N GLN A 369 -82.74 31.16 51.93
CA GLN A 369 -83.41 32.39 51.47
C GLN A 369 -84.49 32.14 50.40
N PHE A 370 -84.45 30.99 49.71
CA PHE A 370 -85.28 30.68 48.54
C PHE A 370 -86.76 30.41 48.84
N LYS A 371 -87.13 30.12 50.10
CA LYS A 371 -88.48 29.64 50.45
C LYS A 371 -89.50 30.74 50.79
N LYS A 372 -89.10 32.01 50.94
CA LYS A 372 -90.01 33.12 51.31
C LYS A 372 -90.40 34.04 50.14
N GLU A 373 -89.60 34.12 49.07
CA GLU A 373 -89.90 34.93 47.87
C GLU A 373 -90.92 34.27 46.91
N LEU A 374 -91.20 32.97 47.07
CA LEU A 374 -91.98 32.18 46.12
C LEU A 374 -93.48 32.54 46.07
N TYR A 375 -94.04 33.08 47.15
CA TYR A 375 -95.49 33.25 47.31
C TYR A 375 -96.00 34.61 46.84
N GLN A 376 -95.24 35.70 47.05
CA GLN A 376 -95.59 37.04 46.55
C GLN A 376 -95.34 37.19 45.04
N ALA A 377 -94.35 36.50 44.47
CA ALA A 377 -94.09 36.49 43.03
C ALA A 377 -95.16 35.75 42.19
N TYR A 378 -96.14 35.08 42.81
CA TYR A 378 -97.14 34.27 42.10
C TYR A 378 -98.28 35.10 41.48
N LEU A 379 -98.70 36.18 42.16
CA LEU A 379 -99.84 37.01 41.75
C LEU A 379 -99.46 38.00 40.65
N ASP A 380 -98.36 38.73 40.80
CA ASP A 380 -97.83 39.65 39.77
C ASP A 380 -97.41 38.93 38.49
N LYS A 381 -97.05 37.64 38.59
CA LYS A 381 -96.73 36.77 37.44
C LYS A 381 -97.91 36.53 36.51
N ARG A 382 -99.16 36.67 36.96
CA ARG A 382 -100.33 36.24 36.17
C ARG A 382 -100.70 37.24 35.07
N GLU A 383 -100.53 38.52 35.33
CA GLU A 383 -100.84 39.61 34.39
C GLU A 383 -99.68 39.92 33.44
N GLU A 384 -98.44 39.99 33.96
CA GLU A 384 -97.24 40.01 33.11
C GLU A 384 -97.19 38.80 32.16
N LYS A 385 -97.70 37.62 32.57
CA LYS A 385 -97.73 36.41 31.72
C LYS A 385 -98.54 36.58 30.44
N LYS A 386 -99.60 37.40 30.41
CA LYS A 386 -100.41 37.59 29.18
C LYS A 386 -99.69 38.51 28.19
N ASN A 387 -99.21 39.66 28.66
CA ASN A 387 -98.51 40.63 27.80
C ASN A 387 -97.11 40.13 27.37
N LYS A 388 -96.38 39.42 28.25
CA LYS A 388 -95.15 38.70 27.85
C LYS A 388 -95.44 37.58 26.85
N LYS A 389 -96.60 36.90 26.89
CA LYS A 389 -96.90 35.81 25.92
C LYS A 389 -97.08 36.32 24.51
N GLU A 390 -97.70 37.49 24.31
CA GLU A 390 -97.89 38.05 22.97
C GLU A 390 -96.60 38.67 22.41
N LEU A 391 -95.85 39.40 23.24
CA LEU A 391 -94.54 39.92 22.85
C LEU A 391 -93.55 38.78 22.57
N LYS A 392 -93.54 37.71 23.40
CA LYS A 392 -92.74 36.50 23.17
C LYS A 392 -93.17 35.75 21.92
N LYS A 393 -94.47 35.72 21.56
CA LYS A 393 -94.92 35.09 20.31
C LYS A 393 -94.37 35.82 19.09
N LYS A 394 -94.46 37.16 19.06
CA LYS A 394 -93.89 37.97 17.97
C LYS A 394 -92.37 37.84 17.90
N GLN A 395 -91.67 37.96 19.03
CA GLN A 395 -90.22 37.75 19.12
C GLN A 395 -89.82 36.31 18.76
N SER A 396 -90.62 35.30 19.11
CA SER A 396 -90.33 33.89 18.74
C SER A 396 -90.50 33.63 17.25
N LEU A 397 -91.42 34.34 16.59
CA LEU A 397 -91.63 34.23 15.15
C LEU A 397 -90.48 34.88 14.38
N GLU A 398 -90.04 36.07 14.81
CA GLU A 398 -88.86 36.75 14.26
C GLU A 398 -87.58 35.97 14.54
N LEU A 399 -87.41 35.48 15.77
CA LEU A 399 -86.28 34.62 16.14
C LEU A 399 -86.28 33.32 15.31
N SER A 400 -87.44 32.72 15.05
CA SER A 400 -87.54 31.52 14.22
C SER A 400 -87.18 31.78 12.75
N LYS A 401 -87.51 32.96 12.20
CA LYS A 401 -87.07 33.36 10.85
C LYS A 401 -85.56 33.58 10.82
N LEU A 402 -85.03 34.31 11.80
CA LEU A 402 -83.60 34.55 11.94
C LEU A 402 -82.81 33.24 12.13
N LEU A 403 -83.35 32.28 12.89
CA LEU A 403 -82.74 30.96 13.09
C LEU A 403 -82.73 30.16 11.80
N LYS A 404 -83.80 30.20 11.00
CA LYS A 404 -83.84 29.52 9.69
C LYS A 404 -82.83 30.10 8.71
N GLU A 405 -82.72 31.43 8.65
CA GLU A 405 -81.72 32.10 7.80
C GLU A 405 -80.29 31.80 8.28
N TYR A 406 -80.07 31.76 9.60
CA TYR A 406 -78.80 31.34 10.18
C TYR A 406 -78.48 29.88 9.85
N ASP A 407 -79.42 28.96 10.04
CA ASP A 407 -79.28 27.53 9.74
C ASP A 407 -78.97 27.30 8.25
N GLU A 408 -79.65 28.02 7.35
CA GLU A 408 -79.37 28.01 5.91
C GLU A 408 -77.96 28.57 5.59
N CYS A 409 -77.54 29.62 6.29
CA CYS A 409 -76.21 30.19 6.15
C CYS A 409 -75.13 29.20 6.62
N THR A 410 -75.30 28.56 7.78
CA THR A 410 -74.40 27.51 8.27
C THR A 410 -74.36 26.31 7.35
N ARG A 411 -75.49 25.86 6.80
CA ARG A 411 -75.51 24.75 5.83
C ARG A 411 -74.72 25.06 4.57
N LYS A 412 -74.86 26.26 4.01
CA LYS A 412 -74.07 26.70 2.85
C LYS A 412 -72.58 26.81 3.21
N MET A 413 -72.27 27.29 4.41
CA MET A 413 -70.89 27.37 4.91
C MET A 413 -70.28 25.97 5.09
N ASP A 414 -71.00 25.03 5.66
CA ASP A 414 -70.56 23.64 5.84
C ASP A 414 -70.34 22.93 4.51
N GLN A 415 -71.24 23.13 3.53
CA GLN A 415 -71.06 22.65 2.16
C GLN A 415 -69.79 23.22 1.54
N TYR A 416 -69.57 24.53 1.66
CA TYR A 416 -68.35 25.17 1.17
C TYR A 416 -67.07 24.62 1.83
N VAL A 417 -67.10 24.35 3.14
CA VAL A 417 -65.98 23.73 3.87
C VAL A 417 -65.74 22.30 3.39
N GLN A 418 -66.79 21.51 3.18
CA GLN A 418 -66.67 20.15 2.66
C GLN A 418 -66.11 20.13 1.23
N ASP A 419 -66.56 21.03 0.36
CA ASP A 419 -66.07 21.13 -1.01
C ASP A 419 -64.61 21.58 -1.05
N LYS A 420 -64.21 22.51 -0.16
CA LYS A 420 -62.79 22.87 0.02
C LYS A 420 -61.95 21.66 0.44
N LYS A 421 -62.42 20.87 1.42
CA LYS A 421 -61.71 19.66 1.87
C LYS A 421 -61.60 18.61 0.76
N LYS A 422 -62.66 18.40 -0.04
CA LYS A 422 -62.61 17.49 -1.19
C LYS A 422 -61.57 17.94 -2.22
N LEU A 423 -61.54 19.23 -2.55
CA LEU A 423 -60.56 19.80 -3.47
C LEU A 423 -59.13 19.64 -2.94
N GLU A 424 -58.93 19.79 -1.62
CA GLU A 424 -57.63 19.60 -0.99
C GLU A 424 -57.18 18.13 -1.00
N ILE A 425 -58.10 17.19 -0.74
CA ILE A 425 -57.85 15.75 -0.84
C ILE A 425 -57.48 15.37 -2.29
N GLU A 426 -58.17 15.92 -3.28
CA GLU A 426 -57.87 15.68 -4.70
C GLU A 426 -56.48 16.16 -5.07
N LYS A 427 -56.12 17.39 -4.67
CA LYS A 427 -54.78 17.96 -4.86
C LYS A 427 -53.68 17.13 -4.18
N LEU A 428 -53.92 16.66 -2.95
CA LEU A 428 -53.00 15.76 -2.24
C LEU A 428 -52.88 14.40 -2.94
N GLY A 429 -53.98 13.91 -3.52
CA GLY A 429 -53.99 12.68 -4.32
C GLY A 429 -53.13 12.80 -5.58
N GLU A 430 -53.22 13.92 -6.30
CA GLU A 430 -52.36 14.22 -7.46
C GLU A 430 -50.89 14.32 -7.06
N LEU A 431 -50.59 15.05 -5.99
CA LEU A 431 -49.22 15.22 -5.50
C LEU A 431 -48.60 13.87 -5.08
N ASN A 432 -49.39 13.00 -4.43
CA ASN A 432 -48.96 11.65 -4.09
C ASN A 432 -48.73 10.75 -5.32
N LYS A 433 -49.51 10.92 -6.41
CA LYS A 433 -49.26 10.20 -7.68
C LYS A 433 -47.92 10.63 -8.28
N ILE A 434 -47.67 11.93 -8.37
CA ILE A 434 -46.40 12.48 -8.88
C ILE A 434 -45.23 11.95 -8.05
N LEU A 435 -45.35 11.96 -6.71
CA LEU A 435 -44.29 11.49 -5.82
C LEU A 435 -44.03 9.98 -5.96
N LYS A 436 -45.07 9.16 -6.17
CA LYS A 436 -44.92 7.73 -6.47
C LYS A 436 -44.27 7.48 -7.83
N GLU A 437 -44.65 8.24 -8.85
CA GLU A 437 -44.04 8.18 -10.18
C GLU A 437 -42.54 8.53 -10.10
N GLU A 438 -42.21 9.65 -9.44
CA GLU A 438 -40.82 10.08 -9.24
C GLU A 438 -40.00 9.03 -8.47
N GLN A 439 -40.55 8.44 -7.40
CA GLN A 439 -39.88 7.33 -6.69
C GLN A 439 -39.68 6.11 -7.58
N SER A 440 -40.66 5.78 -8.43
CA SER A 440 -40.54 4.66 -9.36
C SER A 440 -39.45 4.90 -10.41
N GLU A 441 -39.32 6.14 -10.92
CA GLU A 441 -38.27 6.54 -11.85
C GLU A 441 -36.89 6.52 -11.20
N ARG A 442 -36.76 7.01 -9.96
CA ARG A 442 -35.52 6.91 -9.18
C ARG A 442 -35.09 5.45 -9.01
N ARG A 443 -36.01 4.55 -8.66
CA ARG A 443 -35.73 3.11 -8.54
C ARG A 443 -35.30 2.48 -9.87
N LYS A 444 -35.88 2.91 -11.00
CA LYS A 444 -35.46 2.46 -12.34
C LYS A 444 -34.03 2.92 -12.65
N LYS A 445 -33.74 4.22 -12.44
CA LYS A 445 -32.40 4.79 -12.62
C LYS A 445 -31.36 4.08 -11.74
N ASP A 446 -31.62 3.89 -10.46
CA ASP A 446 -30.72 3.16 -9.55
C ASP A 446 -30.46 1.72 -10.02
N LYS A 447 -31.48 1.04 -10.57
CA LYS A 447 -31.34 -0.32 -11.10
C LYS A 447 -30.49 -0.34 -12.37
N GLU A 448 -30.68 0.63 -13.26
CA GLU A 448 -29.89 0.81 -14.47
C GLU A 448 -28.43 1.14 -14.14
N GLU A 449 -28.18 2.04 -13.19
CA GLU A 449 -26.84 2.38 -12.69
C GLU A 449 -26.16 1.18 -12.04
N ARG A 450 -26.88 0.38 -11.24
CA ARG A 450 -26.32 -0.86 -10.67
C ARG A 450 -25.98 -1.88 -11.76
N ASN A 451 -26.82 -2.00 -12.79
CA ASN A 451 -26.58 -2.91 -13.89
C ASN A 451 -25.39 -2.46 -14.75
N SER A 452 -25.29 -1.17 -15.06
CA SER A 452 -24.15 -0.61 -15.79
C SER A 452 -22.86 -0.76 -14.98
N TRP A 453 -22.91 -0.54 -13.66
CA TRP A 453 -21.76 -0.77 -12.78
C TRP A 453 -21.33 -2.23 -12.73
N ARG A 454 -22.29 -3.18 -12.69
CA ARG A 454 -22.00 -4.62 -12.78
C ARG A 454 -21.38 -5.01 -14.12
N GLN A 455 -21.88 -4.46 -15.23
CA GLN A 455 -21.30 -4.69 -16.57
C GLN A 455 -19.87 -4.17 -16.62
N LEU A 456 -19.62 -2.96 -16.13
CA LEU A 456 -18.30 -2.35 -16.09
C LEU A 456 -17.30 -3.13 -15.22
N ILE A 457 -17.75 -3.67 -14.09
CA ILE A 457 -16.92 -4.58 -13.27
C ILE A 457 -16.60 -5.86 -14.03
N LYS A 458 -17.60 -6.47 -14.68
CA LYS A 458 -17.41 -7.69 -15.46
C LYS A 458 -16.43 -7.46 -16.62
N GLU A 459 -16.58 -6.36 -17.36
CA GLU A 459 -15.67 -5.98 -18.43
C GLU A 459 -14.24 -5.75 -17.93
N LYS A 460 -14.08 -5.09 -16.77
CA LYS A 460 -12.76 -4.94 -16.13
C LYS A 460 -12.15 -6.28 -15.74
N GLN A 461 -12.94 -7.19 -15.16
CA GLN A 461 -12.49 -8.53 -14.80
C GLN A 461 -12.10 -9.35 -16.03
N ASP A 462 -12.89 -9.29 -17.10
CA ASP A 462 -12.58 -9.96 -18.37
C ASP A 462 -11.31 -9.39 -19.02
N LEU A 463 -11.10 -8.08 -18.92
CA LEU A 463 -9.91 -7.40 -19.42
C LEU A 463 -8.66 -7.76 -18.59
N ASP A 464 -8.76 -7.77 -17.26
CA ASP A 464 -7.68 -8.22 -16.38
C ASP A 464 -7.36 -9.71 -16.59
N ARG A 465 -8.37 -10.54 -16.87
CA ARG A 465 -8.19 -11.95 -17.25
C ARG A 465 -7.45 -12.10 -18.57
N LYS A 466 -7.80 -11.32 -19.60
CA LYS A 466 -7.07 -11.31 -20.88
C LYS A 466 -5.61 -10.91 -20.68
N TYR A 467 -5.34 -9.86 -19.90
CA TYR A 467 -3.97 -9.45 -19.59
C TYR A 467 -3.18 -10.53 -18.83
N TYR A 468 -3.82 -11.22 -17.89
CA TYR A 468 -3.22 -12.36 -17.21
C TYR A 468 -2.91 -13.52 -18.17
N GLU A 469 -3.83 -13.87 -19.07
CA GLU A 469 -3.63 -14.92 -20.07
C GLU A 469 -2.50 -14.57 -21.05
N ASP A 470 -2.44 -13.32 -21.51
CA ASP A 470 -1.38 -12.85 -22.40
C ASP A 470 -0.02 -12.80 -21.71
N TYR A 471 0.01 -12.41 -20.43
CA TYR A 471 1.22 -12.49 -19.60
C TYR A 471 1.71 -13.93 -19.43
N ILE A 472 0.81 -14.89 -19.17
CA ILE A 472 1.20 -16.29 -19.07
C ILE A 472 1.74 -16.81 -20.41
N LYS A 473 1.11 -16.45 -21.54
CA LYS A 473 1.60 -16.82 -22.87
C LYS A 473 2.98 -16.22 -23.14
N SER A 474 3.25 -14.98 -22.74
CA SER A 474 4.57 -14.37 -22.91
C SER A 474 5.62 -15.15 -22.12
N VAL A 475 5.34 -15.46 -20.85
CA VAL A 475 6.24 -16.27 -20.01
C VAL A 475 6.42 -17.69 -20.57
N ALA A 476 5.36 -18.31 -21.09
CA ALA A 476 5.41 -19.64 -21.70
C ALA A 476 6.34 -19.72 -22.92
N ASN A 477 6.47 -18.61 -23.66
CA ASN A 477 7.29 -18.52 -24.85
C ASN A 477 8.78 -18.30 -24.55
N GLU A 478 9.12 -17.85 -23.33
CA GLU A 478 10.52 -17.65 -22.91
C GLU A 478 11.32 -18.96 -22.95
N SER A 479 12.60 -18.89 -23.33
CA SER A 479 13.42 -20.08 -23.56
C SER A 479 13.62 -20.94 -22.31
N TRP A 480 13.87 -20.31 -21.17
CA TRP A 480 14.17 -20.99 -19.91
C TRP A 480 12.97 -21.75 -19.32
N THR A 481 11.74 -21.39 -19.71
CA THR A 481 10.54 -22.10 -19.27
C THR A 481 10.36 -23.41 -20.04
N LYS A 482 10.85 -23.51 -21.28
CA LYS A 482 10.71 -24.71 -22.13
C LYS A 482 11.47 -25.91 -21.56
N ASP A 483 12.59 -25.67 -20.89
CA ASP A 483 13.42 -26.71 -20.28
C ASP A 483 12.78 -27.32 -19.01
N ASN A 484 11.83 -26.61 -18.38
CA ASN A 484 11.25 -27.01 -17.10
C ASN A 484 9.87 -27.64 -17.32
N GLU A 485 9.84 -28.96 -17.57
CA GLU A 485 8.60 -29.71 -17.84
C GLU A 485 7.51 -29.52 -16.75
N PRO A 486 7.81 -29.60 -15.44
CA PRO A 486 6.83 -29.29 -14.39
C PRO A 486 6.19 -27.90 -14.51
N LEU A 487 6.99 -26.88 -14.86
CA LEU A 487 6.52 -25.52 -15.05
C LEU A 487 5.63 -25.42 -16.30
N GLN A 488 6.02 -26.05 -17.41
CA GLN A 488 5.20 -26.09 -18.63
C GLN A 488 3.84 -26.75 -18.41
N ARG A 489 3.79 -27.84 -17.63
CA ARG A 489 2.52 -28.48 -17.24
C ARG A 489 1.65 -27.52 -16.42
N TYR A 490 2.25 -26.78 -15.49
CA TYR A 490 1.54 -25.78 -14.69
C TYR A 490 0.98 -24.64 -15.55
N ILE A 491 1.80 -24.07 -16.44
CA ILE A 491 1.43 -23.01 -17.39
C ILE A 491 0.26 -23.45 -18.28
N LYS A 492 0.35 -24.63 -18.88
CA LYS A 492 -0.75 -25.20 -19.70
C LYS A 492 -2.03 -25.36 -18.90
N GLY A 493 -1.92 -25.72 -17.63
CA GLY A 493 -3.05 -25.82 -16.71
C GLY A 493 -3.72 -24.49 -16.37
N GLN A 494 -2.96 -23.41 -16.32
CA GLN A 494 -3.50 -22.06 -16.10
C GLN A 494 -4.19 -21.51 -17.35
N LEU A 495 -3.66 -21.80 -18.54
CA LEU A 495 -4.23 -21.34 -19.82
C LEU A 495 -5.50 -22.10 -20.21
N ASN A 496 -5.57 -23.41 -19.90
CA ASN A 496 -6.69 -24.27 -20.26
C ASN A 496 -7.40 -24.80 -19.01
N PRO A 497 -8.26 -23.98 -18.36
CA PRO A 497 -8.89 -24.39 -17.13
C PRO A 497 -9.82 -25.60 -17.32
N ASP A 498 -10.42 -25.80 -18.49
CA ASP A 498 -11.40 -26.87 -18.72
C ASP A 498 -10.75 -28.26 -18.77
N VAL A 499 -9.48 -28.36 -19.17
CA VAL A 499 -8.76 -29.64 -19.32
C VAL A 499 -8.46 -30.30 -17.96
N ILE A 500 -8.32 -29.52 -16.89
CA ILE A 500 -8.00 -30.05 -15.55
C ILE A 500 -9.24 -30.54 -14.79
N ASN A 501 -10.46 -30.13 -15.17
CA ASN A 501 -11.67 -30.58 -14.47
C ASN A 501 -12.09 -32.02 -14.80
N ASN A 502 -11.55 -32.62 -15.88
CA ASN A 502 -11.85 -34.00 -16.27
C ASN A 502 -10.84 -35.04 -15.76
N SER A 503 -9.78 -34.65 -15.05
CA SER A 503 -8.76 -35.57 -14.53
C SER A 503 -8.87 -35.78 -13.01
N ASN A 504 -9.98 -36.33 -12.51
CA ASN A 504 -10.19 -37.02 -11.22
C ASN A 504 -9.50 -36.51 -9.93
N GLY A 505 -9.01 -35.27 -9.89
CA GLY A 505 -8.25 -34.70 -8.78
C GLY A 505 -8.90 -33.45 -8.25
N SER A 506 -9.91 -33.62 -7.41
CA SER A 506 -10.69 -32.59 -6.70
C SER A 506 -9.88 -31.69 -5.72
N GLY A 507 -8.56 -31.52 -5.90
CA GLY A 507 -7.67 -31.05 -4.84
C GLY A 507 -7.38 -29.55 -4.78
N ASN A 508 -7.00 -28.88 -5.87
CA ASN A 508 -6.08 -27.72 -5.70
C ASN A 508 -6.45 -26.41 -6.38
N ARG A 509 -7.68 -26.24 -6.92
CA ARG A 509 -8.09 -24.96 -7.52
C ARG A 509 -8.85 -24.00 -6.59
N ARG A 510 -8.89 -24.26 -5.28
CA ARG A 510 -9.47 -23.31 -4.30
C ARG A 510 -8.61 -22.09 -3.97
N PHE A 511 -7.39 -21.97 -4.48
CA PHE A 511 -6.42 -20.99 -3.94
C PHE A 511 -6.04 -19.81 -4.84
N MET A 512 -6.44 -19.74 -6.12
CA MET A 512 -5.86 -18.74 -7.04
C MET A 512 -6.82 -17.64 -7.49
N TYR A 513 -8.11 -17.92 -7.56
CA TYR A 513 -9.10 -16.85 -7.56
C TYR A 513 -9.50 -16.72 -6.12
N GLY A 514 -8.93 -15.73 -5.44
CA GLY A 514 -9.48 -15.25 -4.19
C GLY A 514 -10.98 -15.15 -4.40
N ASN A 515 -11.69 -16.05 -3.73
CA ASN A 515 -13.10 -15.89 -3.51
C ASN A 515 -13.23 -14.51 -2.86
N LEU A 516 -13.49 -13.51 -3.70
CA LEU A 516 -14.39 -12.39 -3.42
C LEU A 516 -15.83 -12.93 -3.27
N HIS A 517 -16.02 -14.16 -2.77
CA HIS A 517 -16.99 -14.30 -1.71
C HIS A 517 -16.60 -13.23 -0.71
N LEU A 518 -17.47 -12.25 -0.54
CA LEU A 518 -17.67 -11.63 0.75
C LEU A 518 -17.40 -12.73 1.76
N VAL A 519 -16.24 -12.70 2.43
CA VAL A 519 -16.03 -13.49 3.63
C VAL A 519 -17.24 -13.10 4.45
N ASN A 520 -18.16 -14.05 4.57
CA ASN A 520 -19.52 -13.82 4.99
C ASN A 520 -19.37 -13.18 6.37
N THR A 521 -19.46 -11.86 6.44
CA THR A 521 -19.17 -11.11 7.67
C THR A 521 -20.09 -11.60 8.80
N TRP A 522 -21.24 -12.15 8.40
CA TRP A 522 -22.19 -12.93 9.17
C TRP A 522 -21.61 -14.15 9.89
N GLU A 523 -20.83 -15.01 9.22
CA GLU A 523 -20.22 -16.19 9.86
C GLU A 523 -19.12 -15.80 10.85
N ARG A 524 -18.41 -14.70 10.58
CA ARG A 524 -17.37 -14.16 11.49
C ARG A 524 -17.97 -13.47 12.73
N LEU A 525 -19.23 -13.05 12.64
CA LEU A 525 -20.01 -12.50 13.75
C LEU A 525 -20.79 -13.57 14.54
N GLY A 526 -20.59 -14.86 14.25
CA GLY A 526 -21.25 -15.95 14.98
C GLY A 526 -22.73 -16.15 14.61
N ILE A 527 -23.19 -15.61 13.48
CA ILE A 527 -24.57 -15.77 13.03
C ILE A 527 -24.63 -17.02 12.16
N THR A 528 -24.71 -18.18 12.81
CA THR A 528 -24.64 -19.51 12.17
C THR A 528 -25.98 -20.10 11.77
N GLU A 529 -27.10 -19.42 12.03
CA GLU A 529 -28.41 -19.89 11.58
C GLU A 529 -28.81 -19.19 10.28
N GLY A 530 -28.89 -19.97 9.20
CA GLY A 530 -29.33 -19.49 7.91
C GLY A 530 -30.68 -18.80 8.02
N TYR A 531 -30.72 -17.53 7.59
CA TYR A 531 -31.94 -16.74 7.48
C TYR A 531 -33.03 -17.55 6.77
N LYS A 532 -34.10 -17.89 7.47
CA LYS A 532 -35.29 -18.45 6.83
C LYS A 532 -35.92 -17.32 6.03
N HIS A 533 -36.25 -17.60 4.77
CA HIS A 533 -36.83 -16.62 3.85
C HIS A 533 -38.13 -15.98 4.36
N ASN A 534 -38.74 -16.55 5.41
CA ASN A 534 -39.94 -16.04 6.07
C ASN A 534 -39.70 -15.01 7.19
N ASP A 535 -38.46 -14.78 7.61
CA ASP A 535 -38.14 -13.80 8.66
C ASP A 535 -38.02 -12.36 8.10
N LEU A 536 -38.00 -12.24 6.76
CA LEU A 536 -38.12 -10.97 6.03
C LEU A 536 -39.54 -10.80 5.49
N LYS A 537 -40.55 -10.94 6.35
CA LYS A 537 -41.82 -10.24 6.07
C LYS A 537 -41.55 -8.76 6.24
N LEU A 538 -41.49 -8.06 5.10
CA LEU A 538 -41.44 -6.61 5.03
C LEU A 538 -42.46 -6.01 6.01
N SER A 539 -41.96 -5.23 6.96
CA SER A 539 -42.75 -4.45 7.92
C SER A 539 -43.58 -3.33 7.26
N SER A 540 -43.84 -3.41 5.95
CA SER A 540 -44.61 -2.43 5.18
C SER A 540 -45.96 -2.95 4.71
N GLU A 541 -46.34 -4.20 4.98
CA GLU A 541 -47.62 -4.78 4.52
C GLU A 541 -48.58 -5.21 5.63
N VAL A 542 -48.28 -4.96 6.91
CA VAL A 542 -49.26 -5.17 7.99
C VAL A 542 -49.37 -3.91 8.83
N VAL A 543 -49.99 -2.87 8.27
CA VAL A 543 -50.70 -1.87 9.07
C VAL A 543 -52.13 -2.41 9.18
N GLY A 544 -52.33 -3.39 10.05
CA GLY A 544 -53.64 -3.67 10.62
C GLY A 544 -53.94 -2.58 11.65
N ASP A 545 -55.22 -2.19 11.74
CA ASP A 545 -55.70 -1.13 12.61
C ASP A 545 -55.16 -1.25 14.05
N HIS A 546 -54.68 -0.14 14.58
CA HIS A 546 -54.01 -0.06 15.89
C HIS A 546 -54.91 -0.53 17.06
N ASP A 547 -56.23 -0.62 16.83
CA ASP A 547 -57.26 -1.00 17.80
C ASP A 547 -57.42 -2.52 17.98
N GLU A 548 -56.93 -3.36 17.05
CA GLU A 548 -56.98 -4.82 17.21
C GLU A 548 -55.85 -5.33 18.14
N TYR A 549 -54.73 -4.63 18.21
CA TYR A 549 -53.56 -5.05 19.00
C TYR A 549 -53.69 -4.78 20.51
N LEU A 550 -54.70 -4.02 20.94
CA LEU A 550 -54.91 -3.66 22.35
C LEU A 550 -55.88 -4.58 23.09
N LYS A 551 -56.57 -5.51 22.39
CA LYS A 551 -57.56 -6.40 23.03
C LYS A 551 -56.98 -7.63 23.72
N ASP A 552 -55.78 -8.07 23.33
CA ASP A 552 -55.20 -9.34 23.82
C ASP A 552 -53.95 -9.17 24.70
N VAL A 553 -53.62 -7.95 25.14
CA VAL A 553 -52.46 -7.72 26.01
C VAL A 553 -52.86 -7.79 27.49
N GLU A 554 -52.88 -9.01 28.03
CA GLU A 554 -52.86 -9.20 29.48
C GLU A 554 -51.57 -8.61 30.08
N GLN A 555 -51.71 -7.77 31.12
CA GLN A 555 -50.61 -7.14 31.83
C GLN A 555 -49.76 -8.17 32.59
N LYS A 556 -48.78 -8.78 31.92
CA LYS A 556 -47.75 -9.57 32.60
C LYS A 556 -46.76 -8.62 33.30
N LYS A 557 -46.65 -8.78 34.62
CA LYS A 557 -45.67 -8.11 35.48
C LYS A 557 -44.27 -8.25 34.89
N TYR A 558 -43.64 -7.10 34.62
CA TYR A 558 -42.26 -6.99 34.20
C TYR A 558 -41.34 -7.45 35.35
N VAL A 559 -40.59 -8.54 35.14
CA VAL A 559 -39.44 -8.89 35.96
C VAL A 559 -38.20 -8.42 35.19
N PRO A 560 -37.39 -7.49 35.73
CA PRO A 560 -36.20 -7.02 35.03
C PRO A 560 -35.16 -8.13 34.97
N ILE A 561 -34.78 -8.51 33.74
CA ILE A 561 -33.72 -9.47 33.46
C ILE A 561 -32.38 -8.77 33.67
N ASN A 562 -31.59 -9.27 34.61
CA ASN A 562 -30.22 -8.83 34.87
C ASN A 562 -29.28 -9.55 33.90
N TYR A 563 -28.72 -8.84 32.94
CA TYR A 563 -27.67 -9.34 32.04
C TYR A 563 -26.29 -8.94 32.56
N GLU A 564 -25.79 -9.69 33.55
CA GLU A 564 -24.36 -9.75 33.84
C GLU A 564 -23.84 -11.16 33.51
N SER A 565 -23.56 -11.38 32.23
CA SER A 565 -22.62 -12.43 31.80
C SER A 565 -21.71 -11.86 30.72
N LYS A 566 -20.52 -11.43 31.13
CA LYS A 566 -19.40 -11.10 30.25
C LYS A 566 -18.47 -12.31 30.15
N ASP A 567 -18.91 -13.33 29.42
CA ASP A 567 -17.99 -14.23 28.73
C ASP A 567 -18.05 -13.86 27.26
N PHE A 568 -17.25 -12.85 26.88
CA PHE A 568 -16.78 -12.64 25.50
C PHE A 568 -15.55 -11.73 25.57
N HIS A 569 -14.38 -12.37 25.62
CA HIS A 569 -13.22 -11.96 24.84
C HIS A 569 -12.48 -13.18 24.34
#